data_AF-X1S107-F1
#
_entry.id   AF-X1S107-F1
#
_cell.length_a   1.000
_cell.length_b   1.000
_cell.length_c   1.000
_cell.angle_alpha   90.00
_cell.angle_beta   90.00
_cell.angle_gamma   90.00
#
_symmetry.space_group_name_H-M   'P 1'
#
loop_
_entity.id
_entity.type
_entity.pdbx_description
1 polymer ?
#
loop_
_entity_poly.entity_id
_entity_poly.type
_entity_poly.pdbx_seq_one_letter_code
_entity_poly.pdbx_strand_id
1 'polypeptide(L)'
;SESTNDDSKYARFISDEFNTEHEELLIKSDCYTIIPEIIWHHDDLIADPASIPIYYLSEFAKEKIKVALIGDGSDEIFAGYSEYNWLSHRKRFLRYIPHVNLNYFLKCFQKIPSFKLQTLLSTFNSFHLEERRFLAPLLYIKDSEKIIKIGNKHEGIDYDVIDQGDLVTKYSLFDLKYQLPNQYNMKTDKMNMANSIEARTPFLDQELVEWALSIPSDLQQT
;
A
#
# COMPACT_ATOMS: atom_id res chain seq x y z
N SER A 1 21.97 -7.66 17.99
CA SER A 1 21.04 -6.53 17.76
C SER A 1 19.80 -7.11 17.14
N GLU A 2 18.67 -7.09 17.85
CA GLU A 2 17.40 -7.47 17.24
C GLU A 2 17.15 -6.52 16.05
N SER A 3 17.15 -7.06 14.84
CA SER A 3 16.76 -6.30 13.66
C SER A 3 15.27 -6.04 13.77
N THR A 4 14.88 -4.78 13.67
CA THR A 4 13.50 -4.30 13.76
C THR A 4 12.54 -4.89 12.70
N ASN A 5 13.04 -5.69 11.75
CA ASN A 5 12.29 -6.34 10.66
C ASN A 5 12.58 -7.85 10.58
N ASP A 6 12.65 -8.55 11.71
CA ASP A 6 12.80 -10.01 11.72
C ASP A 6 11.44 -10.70 11.85
N ASP A 7 10.87 -11.12 10.71
CA ASP A 7 9.58 -11.79 10.64
C ASP A 7 9.66 -13.28 11.06
N SER A 8 10.86 -13.85 11.19
CA SER A 8 11.06 -15.27 11.50
C SER A 8 10.43 -15.67 12.83
N LYS A 9 10.43 -14.76 13.82
CA LYS A 9 9.81 -15.01 15.12
C LYS A 9 8.30 -15.23 15.02
N TYR A 10 7.61 -14.44 14.20
CA TYR A 10 6.18 -14.59 13.96
C TYR A 10 5.88 -15.83 13.13
N ALA A 11 6.69 -16.09 12.09
CA ALA A 11 6.56 -17.29 11.28
C ALA A 11 6.71 -18.57 12.10
N ARG A 12 7.71 -18.61 13.01
CA ARG A 12 7.92 -19.74 13.92
C ARG A 12 6.77 -19.92 14.91
N PHE A 13 6.29 -18.82 15.49
CA PHE A 13 5.12 -18.86 16.38
C PHE A 13 3.89 -19.48 15.69
N ILE A 14 3.59 -19.04 14.46
CA ILE A 14 2.46 -19.59 13.67
C ILE A 14 2.72 -21.05 13.29
N SER A 15 3.95 -21.41 12.91
CA SER A 15 4.29 -22.80 12.59
C SER A 15 4.10 -23.73 13.79
N ASP A 16 4.54 -23.33 14.97
CA ASP A 16 4.41 -24.11 16.21
C ASP A 16 2.92 -24.30 16.57
N GLU A 17 2.09 -23.25 16.41
CA GLU A 17 0.65 -23.31 16.67
C GLU A 17 -0.07 -24.30 15.74
N PHE A 18 0.26 -24.29 14.44
CA PHE A 18 -0.40 -25.12 13.43
C PHE A 18 0.33 -26.44 13.11
N ASN A 19 1.43 -26.75 13.81
CA ASN A 19 2.28 -27.92 13.58
C ASN A 19 2.67 -28.11 12.10
N THR A 20 3.16 -27.06 11.45
CA THR A 20 3.59 -27.12 10.04
C THR A 20 5.05 -27.53 9.89
N GLU A 21 5.41 -28.12 8.75
CA GLU A 21 6.81 -28.31 8.39
C GLU A 21 7.42 -26.95 8.01
N HIS A 22 8.21 -26.37 8.92
CA HIS A 22 8.77 -25.04 8.75
C HIS A 22 10.28 -25.05 8.59
N GLU A 23 10.74 -24.30 7.61
CA GLU A 23 12.14 -24.08 7.32
C GLU A 23 12.41 -22.60 7.12
N GLU A 24 13.54 -22.14 7.66
CA GLU A 24 13.91 -20.74 7.67
C GLU A 24 15.11 -20.50 6.76
N LEU A 25 14.97 -19.51 5.88
CA LEU A 25 16.05 -19.04 5.02
C LEU A 25 16.66 -17.76 5.58
N LEU A 26 17.93 -17.82 5.99
CA LEU A 26 18.68 -16.62 6.37
C LEU A 26 19.37 -16.02 5.13
N ILE A 27 18.88 -14.86 4.68
CA ILE A 27 19.47 -14.14 3.56
C ILE A 27 20.69 -13.34 4.03
N LYS A 28 21.81 -13.50 3.32
CA LYS A 28 23.06 -12.81 3.63
C LYS A 28 23.04 -11.35 3.17
N SER A 29 23.91 -10.53 3.73
CA SER A 29 24.02 -9.10 3.40
C SER A 29 24.49 -8.80 1.97
N ASP A 30 25.09 -9.78 1.29
CA ASP A 30 25.55 -9.69 -0.11
C ASP A 30 24.47 -10.07 -1.14
N CYS A 31 23.20 -10.09 -0.72
CA CYS A 31 22.02 -10.41 -1.54
C CYS A 31 21.74 -9.47 -2.72
N TYR A 32 22.54 -8.42 -2.94
CA TYR A 32 22.41 -7.50 -4.07
C TYR A 32 23.00 -8.05 -5.38
N THR A 33 23.65 -9.21 -5.35
CA THR A 33 24.24 -9.84 -6.55
C THR A 33 23.20 -10.25 -7.60
N ILE A 34 21.96 -10.50 -7.18
CA ILE A 34 20.86 -10.95 -8.03
C ILE A 34 20.08 -9.80 -8.70
N ILE A 35 20.48 -8.54 -8.46
CA ILE A 35 19.78 -7.37 -9.03
C ILE A 35 19.65 -7.43 -10.56
N PRO A 36 20.68 -7.81 -11.34
CA PRO A 36 20.55 -7.94 -12.79
C PRO A 36 19.46 -8.94 -13.22
N GLU A 37 19.38 -10.09 -12.55
CA GLU A 37 18.37 -11.11 -12.79
C GLU A 37 16.97 -10.63 -12.40
N ILE A 38 16.84 -9.93 -11.27
CA ILE A 38 15.57 -9.31 -10.84
C ILE A 38 15.09 -8.29 -11.87
N ILE A 39 15.98 -7.43 -12.37
CA ILE A 39 15.63 -6.45 -13.42
C ILE A 39 15.18 -7.16 -14.69
N TRP A 40 15.88 -8.23 -15.08
CA TRP A 40 15.49 -9.04 -16.23
C TRP A 40 14.09 -9.65 -16.06
N HIS A 41 13.80 -10.23 -14.90
CA HIS A 41 12.49 -10.82 -14.63
C HIS A 41 11.37 -9.79 -14.46
N HIS A 42 11.69 -8.59 -13.97
CA HIS A 42 10.71 -7.52 -13.83
C HIS A 42 10.22 -6.97 -15.17
N ASP A 43 11.03 -7.03 -16.24
CA ASP A 43 10.67 -6.49 -17.56
C ASP A 43 10.13 -5.04 -17.53
N ASP A 44 10.42 -4.31 -16.44
CA ASP A 44 9.97 -2.95 -16.14
C ASP A 44 10.86 -2.34 -15.04
N LEU A 45 10.86 -1.01 -14.91
CA LEU A 45 11.65 -0.26 -13.94
C LEU A 45 11.00 -0.23 -12.56
N ILE A 46 10.82 -1.41 -11.97
CA ILE A 46 10.28 -1.57 -10.62
C ILE A 46 11.44 -1.60 -9.63
N ALA A 47 11.55 -0.54 -8.84
CA ALA A 47 12.59 -0.40 -7.80
C ALA A 47 12.04 -0.77 -6.41
N ASP A 48 11.49 -1.98 -6.27
CA ASP A 48 10.99 -2.48 -4.98
C ASP A 48 12.00 -3.45 -4.33
N PRO A 49 12.57 -3.11 -3.15
CA PRO A 49 13.53 -3.96 -2.46
C PRO A 49 12.95 -5.31 -2.01
N ALA A 50 11.62 -5.45 -1.88
CA ALA A 50 10.98 -6.72 -1.52
C ALA A 50 11.14 -7.79 -2.60
N SER A 51 11.53 -7.43 -3.82
CA SER A 51 11.78 -8.40 -4.90
C SER A 51 12.93 -9.36 -4.55
N ILE A 52 13.95 -8.88 -3.85
CA ILE A 52 15.14 -9.66 -3.46
C ILE A 52 14.78 -10.82 -2.52
N PRO A 53 14.13 -10.59 -1.36
CA PRO A 53 13.78 -11.69 -0.46
C PRO A 53 12.76 -12.65 -1.08
N ILE A 54 11.80 -12.17 -1.88
CA ILE A 54 10.85 -13.05 -2.57
C ILE A 54 11.57 -13.96 -3.56
N TYR A 55 12.53 -13.44 -4.33
CA TYR A 55 13.32 -14.26 -5.26
C TYR A 55 14.07 -15.37 -4.53
N TYR A 56 14.81 -15.03 -3.46
CA TYR A 56 15.57 -16.04 -2.69
C TYR A 56 14.66 -17.04 -1.98
N LEU A 57 13.54 -16.60 -1.42
CA LEU A 57 12.56 -17.50 -0.81
C LEU A 57 11.98 -18.46 -1.85
N SER A 58 11.66 -17.96 -3.04
CA SER A 58 11.17 -18.77 -4.15
C SER A 58 12.23 -19.76 -4.66
N GLU A 59 13.48 -19.31 -4.77
CA GLU A 59 14.61 -20.17 -5.13
C GLU A 59 14.81 -21.31 -4.13
N PHE A 60 14.71 -21.02 -2.83
CA PHE A 60 14.81 -22.01 -1.78
C PHE A 60 13.61 -22.98 -1.80
N ALA A 61 12.40 -22.45 -2.01
CA ALA A 61 11.18 -23.23 -1.99
C ALA A 61 11.00 -24.13 -3.24
N LYS A 62 11.57 -23.76 -4.40
CA LYS A 62 11.32 -24.47 -5.67
C LYS A 62 11.78 -25.93 -5.68
N GLU A 63 12.69 -26.29 -4.77
CA GLU A 63 13.16 -27.66 -4.57
C GLU A 63 12.08 -28.57 -3.96
N LYS A 64 11.08 -27.98 -3.29
CA LYS A 64 10.10 -28.71 -2.45
C LYS A 64 8.67 -28.50 -2.89
N ILE A 65 8.32 -27.29 -3.32
CA ILE A 65 6.97 -26.92 -3.70
C ILE A 65 6.93 -26.36 -5.13
N LYS A 66 5.74 -26.44 -5.73
CA LYS A 66 5.43 -25.82 -7.03
C LYS A 66 4.31 -24.80 -6.95
N VAL A 67 3.55 -24.81 -5.85
CA VAL A 67 2.43 -23.90 -5.61
C VAL A 67 2.56 -23.37 -4.18
N ALA A 68 2.41 -22.06 -4.01
CA ALA A 68 2.41 -21.39 -2.71
C ALA A 68 1.13 -20.56 -2.55
N LEU A 69 0.54 -20.59 -1.35
CA LEU A 69 -0.55 -19.68 -0.97
C LEU A 69 0.07 -18.47 -0.25
N ILE A 70 -0.25 -17.27 -0.72
CA ILE A 70 0.29 -16.00 -0.20
C ILE A 70 -0.81 -15.08 0.29
N GLY A 71 -0.45 -14.15 1.18
CA GLY A 71 -1.36 -13.21 1.84
C GLY A 71 -1.60 -11.90 1.10
N ASP A 72 -1.03 -11.71 -0.10
CA ASP A 72 -1.17 -10.46 -0.88
C ASP A 72 -2.65 -10.17 -1.17
N GLY A 73 -3.04 -8.89 -1.08
CA GLY A 73 -4.42 -8.44 -1.28
C GLY A 73 -5.24 -8.29 0.01
N SER A 74 -4.77 -8.83 1.14
CA SER A 74 -5.51 -8.78 2.41
C SER A 74 -5.60 -7.36 2.98
N ASP A 75 -4.49 -6.62 2.97
CA ASP A 75 -4.44 -5.26 3.50
C ASP A 75 -5.28 -4.29 2.67
N GLU A 76 -5.40 -4.51 1.36
CA GLU A 76 -6.19 -3.68 0.46
C GLU A 76 -7.69 -3.88 0.64
N ILE A 77 -8.15 -5.13 0.79
CA ILE A 77 -9.59 -5.42 0.95
C ILE A 77 -10.10 -5.18 2.38
N PHE A 78 -9.21 -5.27 3.39
CA PHE A 78 -9.56 -5.04 4.79
C PHE A 78 -9.00 -3.75 5.37
N ALA A 79 -8.44 -2.86 4.54
CA ALA A 79 -7.91 -1.56 4.97
C ALA A 79 -6.82 -1.66 6.06
N GLY A 80 -5.93 -2.65 5.95
CA GLY A 80 -4.90 -2.98 6.94
C GLY A 80 -3.73 -2.00 7.00
N TYR A 81 -3.46 -1.26 5.91
CA TYR A 81 -2.38 -0.26 5.90
C TYR A 81 -2.70 0.96 6.77
N SER A 82 -1.65 1.53 7.38
CA SER A 82 -1.75 2.69 8.27
C SER A 82 -2.37 3.94 7.61
N GLU A 83 -2.24 4.02 6.30
CA GLU A 83 -2.76 5.04 5.41
C GLU A 83 -4.29 5.05 5.43
N TYR A 84 -4.93 3.88 5.44
CA TYR A 84 -6.38 3.74 5.58
C TYR A 84 -6.86 4.28 6.93
N ASN A 85 -6.15 3.93 8.02
CA ASN A 85 -6.45 4.40 9.36
C ASN A 85 -6.34 5.93 9.44
N TRP A 86 -5.31 6.53 8.84
CA TRP A 86 -5.16 7.98 8.82
C TRP A 86 -6.31 8.68 8.10
N LEU A 87 -6.76 8.14 6.97
CA LEU A 87 -7.88 8.69 6.19
C LEU A 87 -9.20 8.71 7.00
N SER A 88 -9.45 7.66 7.77
CA SER A 88 -10.66 7.54 8.60
C SER A 88 -10.63 8.42 9.85
N HIS A 89 -9.52 8.40 10.60
CA HIS A 89 -9.36 9.25 11.79
C HIS A 89 -9.43 10.73 11.43
N ARG A 90 -8.91 11.09 10.25
CA ARG A 90 -9.04 12.44 9.70
C ARG A 90 -10.51 12.80 9.50
N LYS A 91 -11.32 12.02 8.76
CA LYS A 91 -12.76 12.26 8.59
C LYS A 91 -13.48 12.48 9.93
N ARG A 92 -13.23 11.61 10.91
CA ARG A 92 -13.86 11.69 12.23
C ARG A 92 -13.49 12.97 12.98
N PHE A 93 -12.23 13.38 12.92
CA PHE A 93 -11.76 14.63 13.50
C PHE A 93 -12.32 15.86 12.77
N LEU A 94 -12.42 15.82 11.43
CA LEU A 94 -12.92 16.94 10.62
C LEU A 94 -14.42 17.18 10.82
N ARG A 95 -15.20 16.13 11.10
CA ARG A 95 -16.65 16.23 11.37
C ARG A 95 -16.98 17.08 12.61
N TYR A 96 -16.09 17.15 13.59
CA TYR A 96 -16.28 17.93 14.82
C TYR A 96 -15.72 19.36 14.73
N ILE A 97 -14.96 19.67 13.68
CA ILE A 97 -14.52 21.03 13.42
C ILE A 97 -15.65 21.69 12.62
N PRO A 98 -16.40 22.66 13.19
CA PRO A 98 -17.38 23.40 12.41
C PRO A 98 -16.70 23.99 11.17
N HIS A 99 -17.42 24.21 10.08
CA HIS A 99 -16.92 24.87 8.86
C HIS A 99 -16.51 26.33 9.14
N VAL A 100 -15.56 26.55 10.04
CA VAL A 100 -14.96 27.84 10.32
C VAL A 100 -14.17 28.16 9.07
N ASN A 101 -14.44 29.33 8.51
CA ASN A 101 -13.78 29.80 7.29
C ASN A 101 -12.29 30.01 7.61
N LEU A 102 -11.52 28.93 7.48
CA LEU A 102 -10.16 28.77 8.00
C LEU A 102 -9.21 29.79 7.38
N ASN A 103 -9.57 30.28 6.19
CA ASN A 103 -8.97 31.41 5.51
C ASN A 103 -8.88 32.68 6.37
N TYR A 104 -9.82 32.91 7.29
CA TYR A 104 -9.81 34.06 8.21
C TYR A 104 -8.78 33.87 9.34
N PHE A 105 -8.70 32.66 9.90
CA PHE A 105 -7.69 32.31 10.91
C PHE A 105 -6.26 32.30 10.32
N LEU A 106 -6.11 31.78 9.11
CA LEU A 106 -4.83 31.71 8.39
C LEU A 106 -4.23 33.08 8.06
N LYS A 107 -5.08 34.06 7.70
CA LYS A 107 -4.63 35.45 7.49
C LYS A 107 -4.02 36.07 8.75
N CYS A 108 -4.52 35.73 9.93
CA CYS A 108 -3.96 36.20 11.19
C CYS A 108 -2.64 35.50 11.56
N PHE A 109 -2.45 34.25 11.13
CA PHE A 109 -1.33 33.40 11.53
C PHE A 109 -0.16 33.32 10.54
N GLN A 110 -0.30 33.89 9.32
CA GLN A 110 0.81 34.00 8.35
C GLN A 110 2.03 34.79 8.86
N LYS A 111 1.92 35.52 9.98
CA LYS A 111 3.01 36.29 10.58
C LYS A 111 3.85 35.52 11.60
N ILE A 112 3.54 34.25 11.90
CA ILE A 112 4.31 33.46 12.88
C ILE A 112 5.34 32.59 12.13
N PRO A 113 6.66 32.79 12.35
CA PRO A 113 7.73 32.16 11.58
C PRO A 113 8.07 30.74 12.07
N SER A 114 7.08 29.98 12.54
CA SER A 114 7.30 28.63 13.05
C SER A 114 6.89 27.60 11.99
N PHE A 115 7.87 26.85 11.48
CA PHE A 115 7.69 25.78 10.49
C PHE A 115 6.60 24.77 10.89
N LYS A 116 6.57 24.35 12.16
CA LYS A 116 5.55 23.43 12.70
C LYS A 116 4.12 23.92 12.52
N LEU A 117 3.89 25.22 12.71
CA LEU A 117 2.56 25.81 12.57
C LEU A 117 2.16 25.97 11.10
N GLN A 118 3.11 26.28 10.22
CA GLN A 118 2.86 26.28 8.77
C GLN A 118 2.53 24.88 8.25
N THR A 119 3.20 23.82 8.72
CA THR A 119 2.87 22.42 8.38
C THR A 119 1.50 22.01 8.90
N LEU A 120 1.14 22.43 10.11
CA LEU A 120 -0.19 22.21 10.68
C LEU A 120 -1.25 22.93 9.82
N LEU A 121 -1.04 24.22 9.55
CA LEU A 121 -1.95 25.09 8.80
C LEU A 121 -2.10 24.69 7.32
N SER A 122 -1.06 24.17 6.67
CA SER A 122 -1.15 23.63 5.29
C SER A 122 -1.91 22.30 5.25
N THR A 123 -1.78 21.48 6.30
CA THR A 123 -2.61 20.28 6.51
C THR A 123 -4.08 20.65 6.68
N PHE A 124 -4.34 21.78 7.34
CA PHE A 124 -5.65 22.40 7.53
C PHE A 124 -6.21 23.07 6.26
N ASN A 125 -5.40 23.74 5.45
CA ASN A 125 -5.84 24.31 4.16
C ASN A 125 -6.07 23.26 3.08
N SER A 126 -5.60 22.04 3.31
CA SER A 126 -5.93 20.87 2.49
C SER A 126 -7.33 20.30 2.77
N PHE A 127 -8.18 21.03 3.50
CA PHE A 127 -9.54 20.61 3.87
C PHE A 127 -10.57 20.76 2.75
N HIS A 128 -10.32 21.55 1.69
CA HIS A 128 -11.15 21.58 0.48
C HIS A 128 -10.53 20.78 -0.70
N LEU A 129 -9.43 20.08 -0.45
CA LEU A 129 -8.68 19.26 -1.41
C LEU A 129 -9.08 17.77 -1.25
N GLU A 130 -10.38 17.48 -1.21
CA GLU A 130 -10.93 16.15 -0.93
C GLU A 130 -10.51 15.08 -1.97
N GLU A 131 -9.97 15.45 -3.12
CA GLU A 131 -9.57 14.48 -4.16
C GLU A 131 -8.06 14.46 -4.47
N ARG A 132 -7.35 15.59 -4.38
CA ARG A 132 -5.97 15.68 -4.91
C ARG A 132 -4.88 15.11 -4.00
N ARG A 133 -5.15 14.87 -2.72
CA ARG A 133 -4.17 14.23 -1.82
C ARG A 133 -4.25 12.70 -1.84
N PHE A 134 -5.31 12.11 -2.38
CA PHE A 134 -5.42 10.65 -2.55
C PHE A 134 -4.38 10.12 -3.54
N LEU A 135 -3.96 10.93 -4.52
CA LEU A 135 -3.03 10.54 -5.58
C LEU A 135 -1.58 11.03 -5.38
N ALA A 136 -1.35 11.95 -4.43
CA ALA A 136 -0.07 12.64 -4.31
C ALA A 136 1.08 11.78 -3.73
N PRO A 137 0.84 10.84 -2.80
CA PRO A 137 1.86 9.86 -2.41
C PRO A 137 2.06 8.75 -3.46
N LEU A 138 1.01 8.47 -4.25
CA LEU A 138 0.94 7.40 -5.25
C LEU A 138 1.70 7.71 -6.55
N LEU A 139 1.84 8.99 -6.91
CA LEU A 139 2.67 9.46 -7.99
C LEU A 139 3.95 10.07 -7.42
N TYR A 140 5.07 9.39 -7.63
CA TYR A 140 6.44 9.78 -7.33
C TYR A 140 6.90 11.10 -8.03
N ILE A 141 6.11 12.18 -7.94
CA ILE A 141 6.41 13.48 -8.56
C ILE A 141 6.79 14.46 -7.46
N LYS A 142 8.10 14.68 -7.33
CA LYS A 142 8.75 15.63 -6.41
C LYS A 142 8.33 17.10 -6.61
N ASP A 143 7.63 17.43 -7.68
CA ASP A 143 7.24 18.80 -8.05
C ASP A 143 5.78 19.11 -7.73
N SER A 144 5.55 19.59 -6.51
CA SER A 144 4.24 20.02 -6.02
C SER A 144 3.58 21.13 -6.86
N GLU A 145 4.34 21.93 -7.60
CA GLU A 145 3.80 23.00 -8.45
C GLU A 145 3.20 22.48 -9.77
N LYS A 146 3.67 21.33 -10.30
CA LYS A 146 3.07 20.71 -11.49
C LYS A 146 1.72 20.07 -11.20
N ILE A 147 1.47 19.65 -9.96
CA ILE A 147 0.20 19.04 -9.51
C ILE A 147 -0.98 20.00 -9.67
N ILE A 148 -0.76 21.31 -9.57
CA ILE A 148 -1.82 22.32 -9.71
C ILE A 148 -2.35 22.37 -11.16
N LYS A 149 -1.52 22.09 -12.17
CA LYS A 149 -1.93 21.99 -13.59
C LYS A 149 -2.53 20.63 -13.97
N ILE A 150 -2.38 19.60 -13.14
CA ILE A 150 -2.99 18.26 -13.33
C ILE A 150 -4.41 18.31 -12.77
N GLY A 151 -5.23 19.14 -13.40
CA GLY A 151 -6.64 19.33 -13.08
C GLY A 151 -7.59 18.63 -14.02
N ASN A 152 -7.11 17.68 -14.83
CA ASN A 152 -7.92 16.93 -15.77
C ASN A 152 -7.68 15.43 -15.54
N LYS A 153 -8.76 14.64 -15.55
CA LYS A 153 -8.78 13.17 -15.51
C LYS A 153 -7.46 12.58 -16.03
N HIS A 154 -6.75 11.85 -15.17
CA HIS A 154 -5.59 11.08 -15.60
C HIS A 154 -6.01 10.04 -16.66
N GLU A 155 -5.38 10.07 -17.84
CA GLU A 155 -5.60 9.03 -18.85
C GLU A 155 -5.27 7.65 -18.24
N GLY A 156 -6.19 6.69 -18.39
CA GLY A 156 -6.06 5.34 -17.84
C GLY A 156 -6.69 5.11 -16.46
N ILE A 157 -7.09 6.17 -15.75
CA ILE A 157 -7.83 6.03 -14.48
C ILE A 157 -9.34 6.13 -14.74
N ASP A 158 -10.05 5.09 -14.32
CA ASP A 158 -11.49 4.96 -14.41
C ASP A 158 -12.12 5.40 -13.10
N TYR A 159 -12.41 6.70 -13.05
CA TYR A 159 -13.00 7.36 -11.89
C TYR A 159 -14.43 6.86 -11.61
N ASP A 160 -15.14 6.31 -12.58
CA ASP A 160 -16.51 5.83 -12.37
C ASP A 160 -16.51 4.58 -11.47
N VAL A 161 -15.42 3.81 -11.49
CA VAL A 161 -15.21 2.69 -10.56
C VAL A 161 -14.68 3.17 -9.22
N ILE A 162 -13.72 4.11 -9.20
CA ILE A 162 -13.08 4.56 -7.95
C ILE A 162 -13.97 5.47 -7.11
N ASP A 163 -14.87 6.25 -7.71
CA ASP A 163 -15.66 7.27 -6.99
C ASP A 163 -16.84 6.68 -6.18
N GLN A 164 -16.80 5.38 -5.90
CA GLN A 164 -17.85 4.66 -5.21
C GLN A 164 -17.61 4.61 -3.70
N GLY A 165 -18.68 4.84 -2.94
CA GLY A 165 -18.66 4.70 -1.50
C GLY A 165 -17.85 5.79 -0.78
N ASP A 166 -17.26 5.41 0.34
CA ASP A 166 -16.55 6.31 1.23
C ASP A 166 -15.05 6.38 0.89
N LEU A 167 -14.31 7.38 1.37
CA LEU A 167 -12.87 7.55 1.06
C LEU A 167 -12.00 6.30 1.28
N VAL A 168 -12.34 5.43 2.23
CA VAL A 168 -11.61 4.18 2.49
C VAL A 168 -11.89 3.19 1.37
N THR A 169 -13.17 3.01 1.01
CA THR A 169 -13.60 2.22 -0.15
C THR A 169 -12.97 2.73 -1.44
N LYS A 170 -12.94 4.05 -1.68
CA LYS A 170 -12.32 4.64 -2.87
C LYS A 170 -10.83 4.29 -2.97
N TYR A 171 -10.12 4.31 -1.84
CA TYR A 171 -8.70 3.96 -1.81
C TYR A 171 -8.48 2.45 -2.03
N SER A 172 -9.28 1.60 -1.40
CA SER A 172 -9.26 0.15 -1.62
C SER A 172 -9.55 -0.22 -3.09
N LEU A 173 -10.55 0.41 -3.71
CA LEU A 173 -10.88 0.22 -5.13
C LEU A 173 -9.76 0.68 -6.06
N PHE A 174 -9.07 1.76 -5.70
CA PHE A 174 -7.88 2.20 -6.43
C PHE A 174 -6.76 1.16 -6.31
N ASP A 175 -6.46 0.68 -5.11
CA ASP A 175 -5.39 -0.30 -4.88
C ASP A 175 -5.68 -1.60 -5.64
N LEU A 176 -6.90 -2.13 -5.53
CA LEU A 176 -7.37 -3.33 -6.26
C LEU A 176 -7.26 -3.20 -7.78
N LYS A 177 -7.57 -2.01 -8.32
CA LYS A 177 -7.61 -1.81 -9.78
C LYS A 177 -6.25 -1.42 -10.37
N TYR A 178 -5.42 -0.71 -9.62
CA TYR A 178 -4.20 -0.11 -10.14
C TYR A 178 -2.93 -0.55 -9.43
N GLN A 179 -2.91 -0.58 -8.10
CA GLN A 179 -1.67 -0.83 -7.36
C GLN A 179 -1.34 -2.32 -7.29
N LEU A 180 -2.30 -3.15 -6.91
CA LEU A 180 -2.15 -4.60 -6.82
C LEU A 180 -1.71 -5.20 -8.16
N PRO A 181 -2.40 -4.97 -9.30
CA PRO A 181 -1.99 -5.57 -10.57
C PRO A 181 -0.66 -5.03 -11.10
N ASN A 182 -0.37 -3.74 -10.90
CA ASN A 182 0.78 -3.09 -11.54
C ASN A 182 2.02 -2.95 -10.63
N GLN A 183 1.96 -3.36 -9.36
CA GLN A 183 3.13 -3.28 -8.46
C GLN A 183 3.26 -4.53 -7.60
N TYR A 184 2.27 -4.83 -6.76
CA TYR A 184 2.39 -5.89 -5.76
C TYR A 184 2.32 -7.28 -6.37
N ASN A 185 1.21 -7.63 -7.02
CA ASN A 185 1.02 -8.95 -7.63
C ASN A 185 2.02 -9.16 -8.77
N MET A 186 2.31 -8.14 -9.57
CA MET A 186 3.31 -8.26 -10.63
C MET A 186 4.68 -8.63 -10.07
N LYS A 187 5.13 -7.97 -8.99
CA LYS A 187 6.41 -8.30 -8.35
C LYS A 187 6.39 -9.73 -7.81
N THR A 188 5.37 -10.07 -7.03
CA THR A 188 5.29 -11.38 -6.38
C THR A 188 5.22 -12.50 -7.42
N ASP A 189 4.38 -12.35 -8.45
CA ASP A 189 4.27 -13.30 -9.55
C ASP A 189 5.59 -13.48 -10.31
N LYS A 190 6.23 -12.38 -10.75
CA LYS A 190 7.47 -12.45 -11.53
C LYS A 190 8.62 -13.09 -10.75
N MET A 191 8.76 -12.81 -9.46
CA MET A 191 9.84 -13.40 -8.64
C MET A 191 9.59 -14.87 -8.33
N ASN A 192 8.33 -15.29 -8.12
CA ASN A 192 7.98 -16.70 -7.94
C ASN A 192 8.13 -17.48 -9.26
N MET A 193 7.64 -16.93 -10.37
CA MET A 193 7.72 -17.56 -11.69
C MET A 193 9.16 -17.63 -12.22
N ALA A 194 10.04 -16.70 -11.86
CA ALA A 194 11.48 -16.81 -12.10
C ALA A 194 12.08 -18.12 -11.55
N ASN A 195 11.44 -18.68 -10.51
CA ASN A 195 11.82 -19.92 -9.84
C ASN A 195 10.81 -21.06 -10.07
N SER A 196 9.91 -20.93 -11.06
CA SER A 196 8.91 -21.95 -11.40
C SER A 196 7.97 -22.33 -10.24
N ILE A 197 7.56 -21.33 -9.45
CA ILE A 197 6.54 -21.46 -8.41
C ILE A 197 5.30 -20.66 -8.82
N GLU A 198 4.13 -21.28 -8.72
CA GLU A 198 2.83 -20.61 -8.86
C GLU A 198 2.40 -20.03 -7.51
N ALA A 199 2.40 -18.71 -7.37
CA ALA A 199 1.87 -18.03 -6.19
C ALA A 199 0.38 -17.75 -6.37
N ARG A 200 -0.46 -18.19 -5.42
CA ARG A 200 -1.91 -17.98 -5.41
C ARG A 200 -2.29 -17.08 -4.25
N THR A 201 -3.23 -16.16 -4.49
CA THR A 201 -3.68 -15.13 -3.56
C THR A 201 -5.15 -15.36 -3.15
N PRO A 202 -5.43 -16.19 -2.13
CA PRO A 202 -6.81 -16.47 -1.71
C PRO A 202 -7.60 -15.22 -1.32
N PHE A 203 -6.92 -14.18 -0.84
CA PHE A 203 -7.54 -12.91 -0.48
C PHE A 203 -8.17 -12.18 -1.68
N LEU A 204 -7.67 -12.44 -2.89
CA LEU A 204 -8.18 -11.83 -4.13
C LEU A 204 -9.23 -12.71 -4.83
N ASP A 205 -9.79 -13.71 -4.14
CA ASP A 205 -10.97 -14.40 -4.62
C ASP A 205 -12.14 -13.43 -4.78
N GLN A 206 -12.87 -13.54 -5.90
CA GLN A 206 -13.92 -12.59 -6.25
C GLN A 206 -15.01 -12.51 -5.18
N GLU A 207 -15.45 -13.64 -4.62
CA GLU A 207 -16.51 -13.65 -3.61
C GLU A 207 -16.04 -12.98 -2.32
N LEU A 208 -14.78 -13.20 -1.95
CA LEU A 208 -14.19 -12.59 -0.76
C LEU A 208 -13.99 -11.07 -0.93
N VAL A 209 -13.53 -10.64 -2.10
CA VAL A 209 -13.35 -9.21 -2.42
C VAL A 209 -14.70 -8.49 -2.41
N GLU A 210 -15.72 -9.05 -3.07
CA GLU A 210 -17.07 -8.48 -3.09
C GLU A 210 -17.67 -8.41 -1.69
N TRP A 211 -17.47 -9.46 -0.88
CA TRP A 211 -17.90 -9.49 0.51
C TRP A 211 -17.17 -8.43 1.35
N ALA A 212 -15.84 -8.35 1.26
CA ALA A 212 -15.04 -7.40 2.03
C ALA A 212 -15.43 -5.96 1.72
N LEU A 213 -15.61 -5.62 0.44
CA LEU A 213 -16.05 -4.29 -0.01
C LEU A 213 -17.49 -3.95 0.41
N SER A 214 -18.33 -4.95 0.71
CA SER A 214 -19.67 -4.73 1.25
C SER A 214 -19.68 -4.33 2.73
N ILE A 215 -18.58 -4.59 3.45
CA ILE A 215 -18.46 -4.24 4.87
C ILE A 215 -18.38 -2.71 5.00
N PRO A 216 -19.19 -2.08 5.87
CA PRO A 216 -19.05 -0.66 6.15
C PRO A 216 -17.63 -0.32 6.62
N SER A 217 -17.04 0.73 6.05
CA SER A 217 -15.64 1.11 6.30
C SER A 217 -15.32 1.41 7.76
N ASP A 218 -16.32 1.79 8.57
CA ASP A 218 -16.19 1.99 10.02
C ASP A 218 -15.94 0.67 10.79
N LEU A 219 -16.26 -0.48 10.21
CA LEU A 219 -16.11 -1.81 10.82
C LEU A 219 -14.88 -2.58 10.30
N GLN A 220 -14.31 -2.17 9.18
CA GLN A 220 -13.09 -2.77 8.64
C GLN A 220 -11.85 -2.38 9.45
N GLN A 221 -11.92 -1.28 10.20
CA GLN A 221 -10.79 -0.71 10.92
C GLN A 221 -10.84 -1.08 12.41
N THR A 222 -9.79 -1.76 12.88
CA THR A 222 -9.56 -2.09 14.29
C THR A 222 -8.70 -1.06 15.01
#